data_AF-A0A958HTX4-F1
#
_entry.id   AF-A0A958HTX4-F1
#
_cell.length_a   1.000
_cell.length_b   1.000
_cell.length_c   1.000
_cell.angle_alpha   90.00
_cell.angle_beta   90.00
_cell.angle_gamma   90.00
#
_symmetry.space_group_name_H-M   'P 1'
#
loop_
_entity.id
_entity.type
_entity.pdbx_description
1 polymer ?
#
loop_
_entity_poly.entity_id
_entity_poly.type
_entity_poly.pdbx_seq_one_letter_code
_entity_poly.pdbx_strand_id
1 'polypeptide(L)'
;MIDPASQAQLKEAIADCIGTDQGVLDALREEIRPLKSATRRIQPRATTSISLVGTDGGNNQLQFDPFLIQLVRVVDSSNNEYCLEAVSPTTPVQKLNERQFATDGSARTALGEMMAFLGVDSLPALSHMIRPTDKGKPVSPSWVQVYRELVEWAILFAILKKDFGTDTLIICDGLLRSKVFAKDLFQRLLQGMKDRIDTQWSKSRRRVYLAGVAKHSKVLSRYRLAMALEGVLQTDYPAYVEVPREVEEQAYVWSEFARGDDRAGEGG
;
A
#
# COMPACT_ATOMS: atom_id res chain seq x y z
N MET A 1 28.30 -21.89 8.01
CA MET A 1 27.88 -22.30 9.36
C MET A 1 28.83 -21.63 10.33
N ILE A 2 28.32 -20.75 11.20
CA ILE A 2 29.15 -20.00 12.16
C ILE A 2 29.61 -20.98 13.25
N ASP A 3 30.91 -21.04 13.56
CA ASP A 3 31.44 -21.95 14.56
C ASP A 3 30.95 -21.58 15.98
N PRO A 4 30.92 -22.54 16.94
CA PRO A 4 30.34 -22.31 18.26
C PRO A 4 31.01 -21.19 19.08
N ALA A 5 32.31 -20.93 18.90
CA ALA A 5 33.01 -19.87 19.63
C ALA A 5 32.60 -18.49 19.07
N SER A 6 32.53 -18.37 17.75
CA SER A 6 31.99 -17.19 17.07
C SER A 6 30.51 -16.94 17.43
N GLN A 7 29.71 -17.99 17.67
CA GLN A 7 28.32 -17.83 18.14
C GLN A 7 28.25 -17.24 19.56
N ALA A 8 29.15 -17.65 20.46
CA ALA A 8 29.19 -17.12 21.82
C ALA A 8 29.58 -15.65 21.84
N GLN A 9 30.64 -15.28 21.10
CA GLN A 9 31.07 -13.89 20.94
C GLN A 9 29.97 -13.03 20.32
N LEU A 10 29.26 -13.54 19.31
CA LEU A 10 28.16 -12.82 18.69
C LEU A 10 27.00 -12.58 19.66
N LYS A 11 26.68 -13.54 20.54
CA LYS A 11 25.64 -13.36 21.56
C LYS A 11 26.00 -12.26 22.57
N GLU A 12 27.26 -12.24 23.02
CA GLU A 12 27.77 -11.21 23.94
C GLU A 12 27.73 -9.83 23.29
N ALA A 13 28.24 -9.71 22.06
CA ALA A 13 28.18 -8.46 21.31
C ALA A 13 26.74 -7.97 21.08
N ILE A 14 25.80 -8.87 20.78
CA ILE A 14 24.38 -8.51 20.66
C ILE A 14 23.82 -8.01 22.00
N ALA A 15 24.17 -8.67 23.12
CA ALA A 15 23.72 -8.25 24.44
C ALA A 15 24.25 -6.87 24.83
N ASP A 16 25.52 -6.58 24.53
CA ASP A 16 26.13 -5.28 24.78
C ASP A 16 25.48 -4.16 23.95
N CYS A 17 25.19 -4.42 22.67
CA CYS A 17 24.44 -3.49 21.83
C CYS A 17 23.05 -3.21 22.41
N ILE A 18 22.30 -4.26 22.81
CA ILE A 18 20.98 -4.11 23.44
C ILE A 18 21.08 -3.29 24.73
N GLY A 19 22.09 -3.55 25.56
CA GLY A 19 22.32 -2.80 26.80
C GLY A 19 22.63 -1.32 26.56
N THR A 20 23.41 -1.02 25.52
CA THR A 20 23.72 0.36 25.11
C THR A 20 22.48 1.10 24.62
N ASP A 21 21.61 0.40 23.88
CA ASP A 21 20.40 0.98 23.29
C ASP A 21 19.21 1.03 24.26
N GLN A 22 19.39 0.66 25.54
CA GLN A 22 18.32 0.64 26.54
C GLN A 22 17.59 1.99 26.66
N GLY A 23 18.32 3.11 26.62
CA GLY A 23 17.72 4.45 26.66
C GLY A 23 16.82 4.76 25.46
N VAL A 24 17.14 4.20 24.28
CA VAL A 24 16.29 4.30 23.08
C VAL A 24 15.00 3.51 23.29
N LEU A 25 15.10 2.29 23.82
CA LEU A 25 13.92 1.47 24.14
C LEU A 25 13.02 2.17 25.16
N ASP A 26 13.58 2.73 26.22
CA ASP A 26 12.81 3.41 27.26
C ASP A 26 12.08 4.65 26.70
N ALA A 27 12.73 5.44 25.82
CA ALA A 27 12.07 6.53 25.12
C ALA A 27 10.89 6.04 24.27
N LEU A 28 11.07 4.96 23.49
CA LEU A 28 9.99 4.36 22.69
C LEU A 28 8.82 3.87 23.57
N ARG A 29 9.10 3.36 24.78
CA ARG A 29 8.08 2.91 25.74
C ARG A 29 7.30 4.08 26.31
N GLU A 30 7.96 5.17 26.69
CA GLU A 30 7.28 6.39 27.16
C GLU A 30 6.36 6.97 26.08
N GLU A 31 6.81 7.01 24.81
CA GLU A 31 6.02 7.52 23.68
C GLU A 31 4.70 6.75 23.49
N ILE A 32 4.69 5.43 23.70
CA ILE A 32 3.50 4.58 23.42
C ILE A 32 2.70 4.19 24.67
N ARG A 33 3.23 4.43 25.88
CA ARG A 33 2.52 4.09 27.13
C ARG A 33 1.09 4.66 27.18
N PRO A 34 0.81 5.90 26.73
CA PRO A 34 -0.56 6.43 26.71
C PRO A 34 -1.55 5.62 25.86
N LEU A 35 -1.07 4.84 24.88
CA LEU A 35 -1.94 4.03 24.01
C LEU A 35 -2.64 2.89 24.75
N LYS A 36 -2.07 2.44 25.88
CA LYS A 36 -2.67 1.39 26.70
C LYS A 36 -4.05 1.81 27.23
N SER A 37 -4.14 3.01 27.79
CA SER A 37 -5.42 3.55 28.31
C SER A 37 -6.35 4.04 27.19
N ALA A 38 -5.82 4.32 26.00
CA ALA A 38 -6.61 4.69 24.82
C ALA A 38 -7.16 3.48 24.03
N THR A 39 -6.80 2.26 24.41
CA THR A 39 -7.26 1.04 23.75
C THR A 39 -8.77 0.87 23.95
N ARG A 40 -9.51 0.63 22.85
CA ARG A 40 -10.96 0.49 22.83
C ARG A 40 -11.38 -0.86 22.29
N ARG A 41 -12.38 -1.47 22.92
CA ARG A 41 -13.00 -2.70 22.44
C ARG A 41 -13.76 -2.44 21.13
N ILE A 42 -13.53 -3.29 20.13
CA ILE A 42 -14.31 -3.32 18.91
C ILE A 42 -15.64 -4.03 19.21
N GLN A 43 -16.74 -3.33 18.95
CA GLN A 43 -18.07 -3.91 19.06
C GLN A 43 -18.45 -4.60 17.73
N PRO A 44 -18.98 -5.83 17.75
CA PRO A 44 -19.46 -6.48 16.55
C PRO A 44 -20.53 -5.65 15.83
N ARG A 45 -20.42 -5.54 14.50
CA ARG A 45 -21.40 -4.87 13.63
C ARG A 45 -21.65 -5.78 12.43
N ALA A 46 -22.90 -5.83 11.98
CA ALA A 46 -23.26 -6.49 10.72
C ALA A 46 -23.25 -5.43 9.60
N THR A 47 -22.47 -5.67 8.55
CA THR A 47 -22.42 -4.83 7.35
C THR A 47 -22.03 -5.68 6.15
N THR A 48 -22.37 -5.22 4.94
CA THR A 48 -21.79 -5.82 3.72
C THR A 48 -20.34 -5.38 3.63
N SER A 49 -19.42 -6.33 3.43
CA SER A 49 -17.99 -6.04 3.25
C SER A 49 -17.48 -6.61 1.94
N ILE A 50 -16.75 -5.79 1.18
CA ILE A 50 -16.10 -6.17 -0.07
C ILE A 50 -14.60 -5.96 0.14
N SER A 51 -13.82 -7.04 0.12
CA SER A 51 -12.36 -6.92 0.15
C SER A 51 -11.83 -6.93 -1.27
N LEU A 52 -11.10 -5.89 -1.67
CA LEU A 52 -10.37 -5.85 -2.92
C LEU A 52 -8.95 -6.32 -2.70
N VAL A 53 -8.54 -7.27 -3.52
CA VAL A 53 -7.21 -7.86 -3.49
C VAL A 53 -6.68 -7.80 -4.91
N GLY A 54 -5.70 -6.92 -5.13
CA GLY A 54 -4.72 -7.18 -6.18
C GLY A 54 -3.94 -8.40 -5.74
N THR A 55 -3.85 -9.42 -6.59
CA THR A 55 -3.30 -10.73 -6.22
C THR A 55 -1.93 -10.59 -5.55
N ASP A 56 -1.93 -10.67 -4.21
CA ASP A 56 -0.77 -10.67 -3.31
C ASP A 56 -0.35 -12.09 -2.91
N GLY A 57 -1.09 -13.10 -3.36
CA GLY A 57 -0.86 -14.51 -3.04
C GLY A 57 0.21 -15.15 -3.93
N GLY A 58 1.48 -14.85 -3.68
CA GLY A 58 2.62 -15.50 -4.33
C GLY A 58 3.05 -14.85 -5.63
N ASN A 59 4.33 -15.03 -5.97
CA ASN A 59 4.98 -14.45 -7.13
C ASN A 59 4.18 -14.77 -8.41
N ASN A 60 3.36 -13.82 -8.88
CA ASN A 60 2.58 -13.91 -10.12
C ASN A 60 3.48 -13.70 -11.34
N GLN A 61 4.65 -14.32 -11.27
CA GLN A 61 5.71 -14.24 -12.22
C GLN A 61 5.86 -15.62 -12.87
N LEU A 62 5.57 -15.69 -14.15
CA LEU A 62 5.94 -16.81 -14.99
C LEU A 62 7.32 -16.49 -15.56
N GLN A 63 8.33 -17.23 -15.10
CA GLN A 63 9.70 -17.09 -15.56
C GLN A 63 10.14 -18.37 -16.27
N PHE A 64 10.49 -18.23 -17.54
CA PHE A 64 11.12 -19.27 -18.34
C PHE A 64 11.98 -18.57 -19.39
N ASP A 65 13.29 -18.74 -19.35
CA ASP A 65 14.18 -17.92 -20.18
C ASP A 65 13.87 -18.05 -21.68
N PRO A 66 13.84 -16.93 -22.44
CA PRO A 66 14.16 -15.55 -22.06
C PRO A 66 12.96 -14.72 -21.52
N PHE A 67 11.84 -15.36 -21.21
CA PHE A 67 10.57 -14.70 -20.90
C PHE A 67 10.36 -14.50 -19.40
N LEU A 68 10.00 -13.26 -19.07
CA LEU A 68 9.56 -12.84 -17.75
C LEU A 68 8.20 -12.19 -17.87
N ILE A 69 7.15 -12.91 -17.49
CA ILE A 69 5.75 -12.46 -17.58
C ILE A 69 5.23 -12.28 -16.16
N GLN A 70 4.61 -11.14 -15.90
CA GLN A 70 3.93 -10.83 -14.65
C GLN A 70 2.44 -10.67 -14.91
N LEU A 71 1.63 -11.31 -14.07
CA LEU A 71 0.17 -11.22 -14.13
C LEU A 71 -0.31 -10.12 -13.18
N VAL A 72 -1.06 -9.17 -13.73
CA VAL A 72 -1.77 -8.13 -12.98
C VAL A 72 -3.22 -8.54 -12.88
N ARG A 73 -3.62 -9.08 -11.72
CA ARG A 73 -4.98 -9.51 -11.46
C ARG A 73 -5.55 -8.81 -10.24
N VAL A 74 -6.76 -8.28 -10.35
CA VAL A 74 -7.47 -7.65 -9.24
C VAL A 74 -8.87 -8.21 -9.15
N VAL A 75 -9.21 -8.72 -7.97
CA VAL A 75 -10.49 -9.35 -7.68
C VAL A 75 -11.08 -8.84 -6.37
N ASP A 76 -12.36 -9.08 -6.15
CA ASP A 76 -12.96 -8.94 -4.82
C ASP A 76 -13.13 -10.28 -4.07
N SER A 77 -13.56 -10.19 -2.81
CA SER A 77 -13.88 -11.32 -1.94
C SER A 77 -15.03 -12.21 -2.44
N SER A 78 -15.78 -11.79 -3.46
CA SER A 78 -16.80 -12.60 -4.14
C SER A 78 -16.26 -13.23 -5.44
N ASN A 79 -14.95 -13.13 -5.68
CA ASN A 79 -14.26 -13.60 -6.89
C ASN A 79 -14.74 -12.92 -8.18
N ASN A 80 -15.30 -11.71 -8.09
CA ASN A 80 -15.52 -10.90 -9.29
C ASN A 80 -14.15 -10.41 -9.79
N GLU A 81 -13.86 -10.68 -11.06
CA GLU A 81 -12.62 -10.25 -11.70
C GLU A 81 -12.78 -8.87 -12.33
N TYR A 82 -11.95 -7.91 -11.89
CA TYR A 82 -11.97 -6.53 -12.38
C TYR A 82 -10.87 -6.25 -13.38
N CYS A 83 -9.76 -6.98 -13.27
CA CYS A 83 -8.64 -6.90 -14.19
C CYS A 83 -7.89 -8.23 -14.21
N LEU A 84 -7.46 -8.64 -15.40
CA LEU A 84 -6.52 -9.72 -15.64
C LEU A 84 -5.69 -9.36 -16.87
N GLU A 85 -4.42 -9.01 -16.64
CA GLU A 85 -3.49 -8.61 -17.68
C GLU A 85 -2.15 -9.34 -17.55
N ALA A 86 -1.52 -9.62 -18.69
CA ALA A 86 -0.14 -10.09 -18.75
C ALA A 86 0.76 -8.93 -19.20
N VAL A 87 1.80 -8.66 -18.41
CA VAL A 87 2.79 -7.61 -18.65
C VAL A 87 4.18 -8.19 -18.43
N SER A 88 5.12 -7.88 -19.31
CA SER A 88 6.54 -8.16 -19.12
C SER A 88 7.31 -6.87 -18.83
N PRO A 89 8.42 -6.88 -18.08
CA PRO A 89 9.29 -5.71 -17.92
C PRO A 89 9.77 -5.10 -19.24
N THR A 90 9.79 -5.86 -20.34
CA THR A 90 10.15 -5.39 -21.68
C THR A 90 8.95 -4.88 -22.49
N THR A 91 7.74 -4.87 -21.92
CA THR A 91 6.53 -4.38 -22.60
C THR A 91 6.66 -2.89 -22.88
N PRO A 92 6.47 -2.44 -24.14
CA PRO A 92 6.50 -1.02 -24.45
C PRO A 92 5.37 -0.27 -23.71
N VAL A 93 5.72 0.79 -22.98
CA VAL A 93 4.78 1.64 -22.24
C VAL A 93 3.69 2.19 -23.17
N GLN A 94 4.02 2.49 -24.43
CA GLN A 94 3.05 2.95 -25.42
C GLN A 94 1.93 1.94 -25.68
N LYS A 95 2.27 0.63 -25.76
CA LYS A 95 1.25 -0.42 -25.89
C LYS A 95 0.34 -0.48 -24.66
N LEU A 96 0.86 -0.17 -23.47
CA LEU A 96 0.05 -0.11 -22.26
C LEU A 96 -0.87 1.12 -22.25
N ASN A 97 -0.40 2.29 -22.71
CA ASN A 97 -1.23 3.49 -22.87
C ASN A 97 -2.40 3.25 -23.84
N GLU A 98 -2.11 2.66 -25.01
CA GLU A 98 -3.10 2.37 -26.05
C GLU A 98 -4.21 1.42 -25.58
N ARG A 99 -3.94 0.55 -24.58
CA ARG A 99 -4.97 -0.32 -23.99
C ARG A 99 -6.01 0.46 -23.18
N GLN A 100 -5.65 1.62 -22.64
CA GLN A 100 -6.48 2.35 -21.69
C GLN A 100 -7.60 3.15 -22.36
N PHE A 101 -7.43 3.51 -23.64
CA PHE A 101 -8.34 4.37 -24.38
C PHE A 101 -8.83 3.71 -25.67
N ALA A 102 -10.06 4.01 -26.06
CA ALA A 102 -10.60 3.64 -27.37
C ALA A 102 -10.13 4.64 -28.45
N THR A 103 -10.40 4.33 -29.71
CA THR A 103 -9.99 5.17 -30.86
C THR A 103 -10.64 6.55 -30.87
N ASP A 104 -11.76 6.72 -30.17
CA ASP A 104 -12.47 7.98 -29.99
C ASP A 104 -11.94 8.79 -28.78
N GLY A 105 -10.93 8.28 -28.07
CA GLY A 105 -10.36 8.87 -26.86
C GLY A 105 -11.13 8.57 -25.58
N SER A 106 -12.24 7.82 -25.63
CA SER A 106 -12.96 7.41 -24.44
C SER A 106 -12.17 6.38 -23.62
N ALA A 107 -12.32 6.43 -22.29
CA ALA A 107 -11.70 5.47 -21.39
C ALA A 107 -12.29 4.08 -21.60
N ARG A 108 -11.43 3.09 -21.89
CA ARG A 108 -11.81 1.69 -22.11
C ARG A 108 -11.68 0.84 -20.84
N THR A 109 -10.76 1.21 -19.95
CA THR A 109 -10.43 0.45 -18.73
C THR A 109 -10.65 1.31 -17.49
N ALA A 110 -10.65 0.70 -16.31
CA ALA A 110 -10.65 1.43 -15.04
C ALA A 110 -9.46 2.40 -14.92
N LEU A 111 -8.28 1.99 -15.40
CA LEU A 111 -7.08 2.81 -15.41
C LEU A 111 -7.21 3.99 -16.39
N GLY A 112 -7.75 3.77 -17.59
CA GLY A 112 -8.08 4.86 -18.51
C GLY A 112 -9.08 5.85 -17.93
N GLU A 113 -10.07 5.36 -17.18
CA GLU A 113 -11.05 6.22 -16.51
C GLU A 113 -10.39 7.08 -15.43
N MET A 114 -9.52 6.48 -14.61
CA MET A 114 -8.75 7.20 -13.60
C MET A 114 -7.83 8.24 -14.25
N MET A 115 -7.16 7.89 -15.35
CA MET A 115 -6.30 8.79 -16.11
C MET A 115 -7.09 9.98 -16.68
N ALA A 116 -8.23 9.73 -17.30
CA ALA A 116 -9.11 10.77 -17.82
C ALA A 116 -9.62 11.70 -16.71
N PHE A 117 -10.02 11.16 -15.55
CA PHE A 117 -10.42 11.95 -14.39
C PHE A 117 -9.27 12.85 -13.88
N LEU A 118 -8.05 12.33 -13.86
CA LEU A 118 -6.86 13.06 -13.43
C LEU A 118 -6.33 14.05 -14.49
N GLY A 119 -6.85 13.99 -15.72
CA GLY A 119 -6.42 14.84 -16.83
C GLY A 119 -5.05 14.44 -17.38
N VAL A 120 -4.72 13.15 -17.36
CA VAL A 120 -3.49 12.60 -17.94
C VAL A 120 -3.81 11.57 -19.02
N ASP A 121 -2.95 11.48 -20.03
CA ASP A 121 -3.15 10.63 -21.22
C ASP A 121 -2.10 9.51 -21.35
N SER A 122 -1.12 9.46 -20.45
CA SER A 122 -0.01 8.52 -20.51
C SER A 122 0.48 8.07 -19.13
N LEU A 123 0.97 6.83 -19.05
CA LEU A 123 1.52 6.24 -17.83
C LEU A 123 2.70 7.02 -17.24
N PRO A 124 3.66 7.55 -18.02
CA PRO A 124 4.73 8.38 -17.46
C PRO A 124 4.24 9.71 -16.88
N ALA A 125 3.13 10.27 -17.42
CA ALA A 125 2.49 11.45 -16.84
C ALA A 125 1.76 11.11 -15.53
N LEU A 126 1.21 9.90 -15.42
CA LEU A 126 0.55 9.40 -14.22
C LEU A 126 1.56 9.05 -13.11
N SER A 127 2.70 8.45 -13.46
CA SER A 127 3.73 8.00 -12.52
C SER A 127 5.14 8.31 -13.03
N HIS A 128 5.90 9.06 -12.22
CA HIS A 128 7.31 9.36 -12.46
C HIS A 128 8.23 8.12 -12.41
N MET A 129 7.73 7.00 -11.86
CA MET A 129 8.45 5.74 -11.75
C MET A 129 8.30 4.86 -13.01
N ILE A 130 7.34 5.16 -13.90
CA ILE A 130 7.20 4.48 -15.19
C ILE A 130 7.90 5.32 -16.25
N ARG A 131 9.14 4.95 -16.55
CA ARG A 131 9.95 5.63 -17.57
C ARG A 131 9.87 4.89 -18.91
N PRO A 132 9.84 5.61 -20.05
CA PRO A 132 10.03 5.00 -21.35
C PRO A 132 11.33 4.19 -21.37
N THR A 133 11.29 3.00 -21.96
CA THR A 133 12.46 2.14 -22.06
C THR A 133 13.42 2.62 -23.14
N ASP A 134 14.66 2.88 -22.76
CA ASP A 134 15.76 3.12 -23.70
C ASP A 134 16.11 1.80 -24.42
N LYS A 135 16.28 1.84 -25.74
CA LYS A 135 16.73 0.67 -26.51
C LYS A 135 18.11 0.22 -26.01
N GLY A 136 18.24 -1.05 -25.62
CA GLY A 136 19.52 -1.71 -25.31
C GLY A 136 19.95 -1.67 -23.83
N LYS A 137 19.14 -1.14 -22.90
CA LYS A 137 19.44 -1.19 -21.46
C LYS A 137 18.60 -2.25 -20.74
N PRO A 138 19.15 -2.91 -19.69
CA PRO A 138 18.36 -3.73 -18.79
C PRO A 138 17.23 -2.88 -18.17
N VAL A 139 16.00 -3.38 -18.27
CA VAL A 139 14.83 -2.70 -17.71
C VAL A 139 14.61 -3.25 -16.32
N SER A 140 14.58 -2.37 -15.31
CA SER A 140 14.22 -2.80 -13.96
C SER A 140 12.80 -3.40 -13.98
N PRO A 141 12.58 -4.61 -13.45
CA PRO A 141 11.24 -5.18 -13.35
C PRO A 141 10.32 -4.42 -12.38
N SER A 142 10.88 -3.50 -11.57
CA SER A 142 10.13 -2.76 -10.55
C SER A 142 9.00 -1.89 -11.11
N TRP A 143 9.10 -1.38 -12.35
CA TRP A 143 8.03 -0.54 -12.92
C TRP A 143 6.72 -1.31 -13.10
N VAL A 144 6.77 -2.65 -13.25
CA VAL A 144 5.57 -3.47 -13.38
C VAL A 144 4.82 -3.56 -12.05
N GLN A 145 5.54 -3.52 -10.91
CA GLN A 145 4.92 -3.39 -9.59
C GLN A 145 4.20 -2.05 -9.45
N VAL A 146 4.80 -0.98 -9.96
CA VAL A 146 4.16 0.35 -10.01
C VAL A 146 2.91 0.30 -10.88
N TYR A 147 2.97 -0.30 -12.06
CA TYR A 147 1.81 -0.46 -12.93
C TYR A 147 0.68 -1.25 -12.23
N ARG A 148 1.00 -2.35 -11.54
CA ARG A 148 0.04 -3.11 -10.73
C ARG A 148 -0.62 -2.22 -9.67
N GLU A 149 0.16 -1.45 -8.91
CA GLU A 149 -0.39 -0.54 -7.90
C GLU A 149 -1.33 0.50 -8.53
N LEU A 150 -0.97 1.08 -9.69
CA LEU A 150 -1.85 2.01 -10.42
C LEU A 150 -3.17 1.35 -10.85
N VAL A 151 -3.13 0.10 -11.32
CA VAL A 151 -4.31 -0.67 -11.70
C VAL A 151 -5.20 -0.96 -10.49
N GLU A 152 -4.62 -1.33 -9.35
CA GLU A 152 -5.36 -1.54 -8.10
C GLU A 152 -6.09 -0.26 -7.66
N TRP A 153 -5.41 0.89 -7.67
CA TRP A 153 -6.02 2.18 -7.38
C TRP A 153 -7.14 2.54 -8.36
N ALA A 154 -6.93 2.28 -9.65
CA ALA A 154 -7.91 2.55 -10.68
C ALA A 154 -9.19 1.73 -10.49
N ILE A 155 -9.06 0.45 -10.13
CA ILE A 155 -10.20 -0.44 -9.89
C ILE A 155 -10.94 -0.04 -8.63
N LEU A 156 -10.21 0.29 -7.57
CA LEU A 156 -10.80 0.83 -6.35
C LEU A 156 -11.61 2.11 -6.65
N PHE A 157 -11.03 3.03 -7.42
CA PHE A 157 -11.72 4.24 -7.86
C PHE A 157 -12.99 3.91 -8.66
N ALA A 158 -12.90 3.01 -9.64
CA ALA A 158 -14.03 2.59 -10.47
C ALA A 158 -15.16 1.93 -9.66
N ILE A 159 -14.82 1.09 -8.67
CA ILE A 159 -15.81 0.39 -7.83
C ILE A 159 -16.67 1.36 -7.02
N LEU A 160 -16.13 2.50 -6.62
CA LEU A 160 -16.90 3.53 -5.91
C LEU A 160 -18.03 4.15 -6.74
N LYS A 161 -18.13 3.87 -8.05
CA LYS A 161 -19.30 4.25 -8.86
C LYS A 161 -20.46 3.27 -8.76
N LYS A 162 -20.24 2.04 -8.28
CA LYS A 162 -21.29 1.03 -8.23
C LYS A 162 -22.40 1.46 -7.28
N ASP A 163 -23.64 1.17 -7.66
CA ASP A 163 -24.77 1.34 -6.77
C ASP A 163 -24.82 0.19 -5.76
N PHE A 164 -24.45 0.50 -4.51
CA PHE A 164 -24.54 -0.45 -3.40
C PHE A 164 -25.97 -0.48 -2.86
N GLY A 165 -26.56 -1.68 -2.77
CA GLY A 165 -27.92 -1.87 -2.23
C GLY A 165 -28.02 -1.70 -0.71
N THR A 166 -26.89 -1.80 -0.01
CA THR A 166 -26.77 -1.74 1.45
C THR A 166 -25.56 -0.90 1.84
N ASP A 167 -25.47 -0.53 3.13
CA ASP A 167 -24.25 0.04 3.68
C ASP A 167 -23.08 -0.94 3.48
N THR A 168 -21.99 -0.44 2.89
CA THR A 168 -20.90 -1.26 2.38
C THR A 168 -19.55 -0.78 2.90
N LEU A 169 -18.75 -1.69 3.42
CA LEU A 169 -17.35 -1.48 3.79
C LEU A 169 -16.45 -2.08 2.71
N ILE A 170 -15.69 -1.24 2.03
CA ILE A 170 -14.65 -1.65 1.08
C ILE A 170 -13.32 -1.72 1.83
N ILE A 171 -12.68 -2.89 1.78
CA ILE A 171 -11.38 -3.14 2.41
C ILE A 171 -10.34 -3.33 1.32
N CYS A 172 -9.22 -2.63 1.42
CA CYS A 172 -8.08 -2.80 0.54
C CYS A 172 -6.90 -3.38 1.31
N ASP A 173 -6.10 -4.20 0.65
CA ASP A 173 -4.81 -4.63 1.21
C ASP A 173 -3.80 -3.49 1.11
N GLY A 174 -3.14 -3.19 2.23
CA GLY A 174 -2.21 -2.07 2.35
C GLY A 174 -2.82 -0.77 2.90
N LEU A 175 -1.97 0.25 3.01
CA LEU A 175 -2.35 1.57 3.52
C LEU A 175 -2.99 2.39 2.39
N LEU A 176 -3.95 3.26 2.71
CA LEU A 176 -4.57 4.19 1.75
C LEU A 176 -3.65 5.37 1.39
N ARG A 177 -2.46 5.04 0.90
CA ARG A 177 -1.45 6.00 0.49
C ARG A 177 -0.62 5.40 -0.63
N SER A 178 -0.09 6.27 -1.49
CA SER A 178 0.81 5.85 -2.54
C SER A 178 1.90 6.89 -2.77
N LYS A 179 3.07 6.42 -3.18
CA LYS A 179 4.16 7.26 -3.70
C LYS A 179 4.32 7.15 -5.21
N VAL A 180 3.54 6.30 -5.89
CA VAL A 180 3.78 6.04 -7.31
C VAL A 180 3.25 7.13 -8.22
N PHE A 181 2.23 7.87 -7.78
CA PHE A 181 1.63 8.95 -8.57
C PHE A 181 2.57 10.15 -8.68
N ALA A 182 2.55 10.81 -9.84
CA ALA A 182 3.27 12.05 -10.04
C ALA A 182 2.57 13.22 -9.33
N LYS A 183 3.37 14.19 -8.83
CA LYS A 183 2.89 15.48 -8.32
C LYS A 183 1.77 15.30 -7.27
N ASP A 184 0.65 16.00 -7.47
CA ASP A 184 -0.55 16.03 -6.62
C ASP A 184 -1.64 15.05 -7.11
N LEU A 185 -1.37 14.23 -8.12
CA LEU A 185 -2.38 13.36 -8.74
C LEU A 185 -3.03 12.40 -7.75
N PHE A 186 -2.26 11.89 -6.78
CA PHE A 186 -2.83 11.03 -5.74
C PHE A 186 -3.82 11.76 -4.83
N GLN A 187 -3.53 13.02 -4.47
CA GLN A 187 -4.45 13.83 -3.65
C GLN A 187 -5.74 14.13 -4.41
N ARG A 188 -5.63 14.43 -5.70
CA ARG A 188 -6.79 14.61 -6.59
C ARG A 188 -7.61 13.32 -6.72
N LEU A 189 -6.96 12.16 -6.80
CA LEU A 189 -7.63 10.86 -6.79
C LEU A 189 -8.41 10.64 -5.48
N LEU A 190 -7.78 10.87 -4.32
CA LEU A 190 -8.45 10.74 -3.02
C LEU A 190 -9.66 11.66 -2.90
N GLN A 191 -9.57 12.90 -3.40
CA GLN A 191 -10.71 13.81 -3.45
C GLN A 191 -11.83 13.24 -4.33
N GLY A 192 -11.51 12.74 -5.53
CA GLY A 192 -12.49 12.09 -6.40
C GLY A 192 -13.16 10.86 -5.77
N MET A 193 -12.41 10.07 -5.00
CA MET A 193 -12.94 8.93 -4.26
C MET A 193 -13.91 9.38 -3.17
N LYS A 194 -13.55 10.42 -2.42
CA LYS A 194 -14.41 11.04 -1.41
C LYS A 194 -15.71 11.56 -2.05
N ASP A 195 -15.60 12.27 -3.17
CA ASP A 195 -16.76 12.80 -3.89
C ASP A 195 -17.71 11.68 -4.35
N ARG A 196 -17.18 10.53 -4.80
CA ARG A 196 -17.99 9.35 -5.15
C ARG A 196 -18.71 8.78 -3.92
N ILE A 197 -18.03 8.66 -2.78
CA ILE A 197 -18.62 8.19 -1.53
C ILE A 197 -19.73 9.14 -1.05
N ASP A 198 -19.47 10.45 -1.05
CA ASP A 198 -20.43 11.46 -0.64
C ASP A 198 -21.65 11.51 -1.59
N THR A 199 -21.41 11.32 -2.89
CA THR A 199 -22.47 11.21 -3.90
C THR A 199 -23.38 10.01 -3.61
N GLN A 200 -22.83 8.86 -3.22
CA GLN A 200 -23.62 7.67 -2.87
C GLN A 200 -24.60 7.98 -1.74
N TRP A 201 -24.12 8.64 -0.68
CA TRP A 201 -24.99 9.06 0.42
C TRP A 201 -26.09 10.03 -0.06
N SER A 202 -25.73 11.00 -0.90
CA SER A 202 -26.71 11.98 -1.39
C SER A 202 -27.82 11.36 -2.25
N LYS A 203 -27.50 10.34 -3.06
CA LYS A 203 -28.42 9.70 -4.01
C LYS A 203 -29.26 8.59 -3.39
N SER A 204 -28.64 7.69 -2.65
CA SER A 204 -29.28 6.44 -2.19
C SER A 204 -29.41 6.36 -0.66
N ARG A 205 -28.85 7.33 0.07
CA ARG A 205 -28.74 7.30 1.55
C ARG A 205 -28.04 6.03 2.05
N ARG A 206 -27.15 5.45 1.23
CA ARG A 206 -26.30 4.32 1.60
C ARG A 206 -24.92 4.82 1.99
N ARG A 207 -24.38 4.28 3.07
CA ARG A 207 -23.04 4.62 3.54
C ARG A 207 -22.02 3.69 2.89
N VAL A 208 -21.01 4.27 2.27
CA VAL A 208 -19.84 3.55 1.78
C VAL A 208 -18.65 3.94 2.64
N TYR A 209 -18.00 2.94 3.23
CA TYR A 209 -16.79 3.11 4.00
C TYR A 209 -15.63 2.51 3.23
N LEU A 210 -14.46 3.15 3.30
CA LEU A 210 -13.24 2.66 2.70
C LEU A 210 -12.17 2.55 3.78
N ALA A 211 -11.53 1.39 3.88
CA ALA A 211 -10.43 1.14 4.81
C ALA A 211 -9.28 0.40 4.12
N GLY A 212 -8.06 0.85 4.37
CA GLY A 212 -6.85 0.09 4.04
C GLY A 212 -6.41 -0.73 5.25
N VAL A 213 -6.06 -1.99 5.05
CA VAL A 213 -5.58 -2.89 6.10
C VAL A 213 -4.17 -3.32 5.78
N ALA A 214 -3.21 -2.94 6.62
CA ALA A 214 -1.80 -3.28 6.43
C ALA A 214 -1.27 -4.10 7.60
N LYS A 215 -0.62 -5.22 7.29
CA LYS A 215 0.10 -6.05 8.29
C LYS A 215 1.43 -5.43 8.72
N HIS A 216 1.93 -4.49 7.94
CA HIS A 216 3.19 -3.78 8.17
C HIS A 216 2.99 -2.28 7.99
N SER A 217 3.54 -1.49 8.92
CA SER A 217 3.58 -0.03 8.83
C SER A 217 4.84 0.46 9.55
N LYS A 218 5.29 1.69 9.27
CA LYS A 218 6.47 2.24 9.97
C LYS A 218 6.23 2.37 11.48
N VAL A 219 5.00 2.68 11.89
CA VAL A 219 4.59 2.72 13.30
C VAL A 219 4.74 1.34 13.94
N LEU A 220 4.19 0.29 13.32
CA LEU A 220 4.34 -1.07 13.83
C LEU A 220 5.81 -1.49 13.85
N SER A 221 6.59 -1.21 12.81
CA SER A 221 8.02 -1.54 12.77
C SER A 221 8.82 -0.85 13.88
N ARG A 222 8.56 0.44 14.16
CA ARG A 222 9.28 1.20 15.21
C ARG A 222 8.84 0.77 16.61
N TYR A 223 7.54 0.61 16.84
CA TYR A 223 6.99 0.51 18.20
C TYR A 223 6.58 -0.90 18.63
N ARG A 224 6.62 -1.92 17.77
CA ARG A 224 6.12 -3.27 18.10
C ARG A 224 6.67 -3.83 19.41
N LEU A 225 7.96 -3.68 19.68
CA LEU A 225 8.56 -4.17 20.92
C LEU A 225 8.05 -3.37 22.13
N ALA A 226 8.07 -2.04 22.05
CA ALA A 226 7.57 -1.16 23.11
C ALA A 226 6.09 -1.43 23.41
N MET A 227 5.24 -1.53 22.38
CA MET A 227 3.82 -1.90 22.51
C MET A 227 3.62 -3.23 23.25
N ALA A 228 4.44 -4.23 22.94
CA ALA A 228 4.38 -5.53 23.62
C ALA A 228 4.80 -5.43 25.09
N LEU A 229 5.82 -4.61 25.41
CA LEU A 229 6.29 -4.43 26.79
C LEU A 229 5.31 -3.62 27.65
N GLU A 230 4.66 -2.59 27.08
CA GLU A 230 3.67 -1.78 27.80
C GLU A 230 2.27 -2.43 27.84
N GLY A 231 2.05 -3.50 27.08
CA GLY A 231 0.78 -4.22 27.01
C GLY A 231 -0.30 -3.49 26.20
N VAL A 232 0.10 -2.73 25.18
CA VAL A 232 -0.82 -2.08 24.25
C VAL A 232 -1.48 -3.14 23.37
N LEU A 233 -2.81 -3.12 23.28
CA LEU A 233 -3.64 -4.14 22.58
C LEU A 233 -3.46 -5.59 23.09
N GLN A 234 -2.87 -5.81 24.27
CA GLN A 234 -2.85 -7.12 24.93
C GLN A 234 -4.15 -7.37 25.68
N THR A 235 -5.21 -7.68 24.92
CA THR A 235 -6.56 -7.92 25.43
C THR A 235 -7.08 -9.28 24.97
N ASP A 236 -8.05 -9.84 25.71
CA ASP A 236 -8.76 -11.07 25.37
C ASP A 236 -9.95 -10.85 24.41
N TYR A 237 -10.19 -9.59 24.02
CA TYR A 237 -11.20 -9.18 23.06
C TYR A 237 -10.59 -8.42 21.87
N PRO A 238 -11.28 -8.39 20.71
CA PRO A 238 -10.89 -7.53 19.60
C PRO A 238 -10.87 -6.05 20.02
N ALA A 239 -9.74 -5.38 19.78
CA ALA A 239 -9.52 -4.01 20.20
C ALA A 239 -8.84 -3.18 19.11
N TYR A 240 -8.99 -1.86 19.21
CA TYR A 240 -8.30 -0.90 18.37
C TYR A 240 -7.77 0.26 19.23
N VAL A 241 -6.75 0.92 18.72
CA VAL A 241 -6.25 2.18 19.28
C VAL A 241 -5.93 3.11 18.13
N GLU A 242 -6.34 4.36 18.27
CA GLU A 242 -5.96 5.40 17.33
C GLU A 242 -4.49 5.77 17.58
N VAL A 243 -3.70 5.83 16.52
CA VAL A 243 -2.29 6.24 16.61
C VAL A 243 -2.26 7.78 16.60
N PRO A 244 -1.77 8.43 17.67
CA PRO A 244 -1.63 9.88 17.71
C PRO A 244 -0.70 10.37 16.59
N ARG A 245 -1.00 11.56 16.06
CA ARG A 245 -0.26 12.11 14.92
C ARG A 245 1.24 12.25 15.19
N GLU A 246 1.61 12.68 16.39
CA GLU A 246 3.00 12.83 16.84
C GLU A 246 3.76 11.49 16.80
N VAL A 247 3.13 10.40 17.25
CA VAL A 247 3.70 9.04 17.20
C VAL A 247 3.86 8.57 15.76
N GLU A 248 2.88 8.86 14.90
CA GLU A 248 2.97 8.54 13.48
C GLU A 248 4.15 9.26 12.82
N GLU A 249 4.30 10.56 13.04
CA GLU A 249 5.37 11.39 12.45
C GLU A 249 6.76 10.94 12.89
N GLN A 250 6.94 10.69 14.20
CA GLN A 250 8.17 10.11 14.76
C GLN A 250 8.58 8.82 14.03
N ALA A 251 7.63 7.94 13.73
CA ALA A 251 7.92 6.70 13.02
C ALA A 251 8.49 6.91 11.60
N TYR A 252 8.15 8.01 10.91
CA TYR A 252 8.74 8.33 9.62
C TYR A 252 10.13 8.97 9.75
N VAL A 253 10.32 9.90 10.67
CA VAL A 253 11.61 10.58 10.87
C VAL A 253 12.72 9.58 11.22
N TRP A 254 12.51 8.74 12.22
CA TRP A 254 13.52 7.75 12.62
C TRP A 254 13.82 6.73 11.54
N SER A 255 12.84 6.37 10.72
CA SER A 255 13.08 5.46 9.62
C SER A 255 13.91 6.06 8.49
N GLU A 256 14.02 7.38 8.42
CA GLU A 256 14.93 8.08 7.50
C GLU A 256 16.34 8.13 8.11
N PHE A 257 16.46 8.37 9.42
CA PHE A 257 17.73 8.32 10.14
C PHE A 257 18.32 6.90 10.26
N ALA A 258 17.50 5.89 10.55
CA ALA A 258 17.89 4.47 10.60
C ALA A 258 18.16 3.88 9.19
N ARG A 259 17.75 4.59 8.13
CA ARG A 259 18.19 4.32 6.75
C ARG A 259 19.50 5.02 6.40
N GLY A 260 20.12 5.71 7.36
CA GLY A 260 21.47 6.25 7.23
C GLY A 260 22.41 5.16 6.72
N ASP A 261 23.10 5.47 5.62
CA ASP A 261 24.08 4.69 4.85
C ASP A 261 23.63 3.76 3.69
N ASP A 262 22.35 3.48 3.48
CA ASP A 262 21.92 2.66 2.31
C ASP A 262 21.33 3.48 1.13
N ARG A 263 21.50 4.80 1.13
CA ARG A 263 20.97 5.69 0.05
C ARG A 263 21.93 6.80 -0.36
N ALA A 264 23.11 6.43 -0.84
CA ALA A 264 23.77 7.23 -1.87
C ALA A 264 23.20 6.80 -3.25
N GLY A 265 22.03 7.30 -3.65
CA GLY A 265 21.57 7.04 -5.03
C GLY A 265 20.11 7.28 -5.42
N GLU A 266 19.20 7.68 -4.53
CA GLU A 266 17.81 7.96 -4.93
C GLU A 266 17.27 9.22 -4.25
N GLY A 267 17.50 10.36 -4.88
CA GLY A 267 16.85 11.64 -4.58
C GLY A 267 16.68 12.43 -5.87
N GLY A 268 15.43 12.71 -6.24
CA GLY A 268 15.02 13.46 -7.44
C GLY A 268 13.69 12.99 -7.99
#